data_AF-A0A2H9LR97-F1
#
_entry.id   AF-A0A2H9LR97-F1
#
_cell.length_a   1.000
_cell.length_b   1.000
_cell.length_c   1.000
_cell.angle_alpha   90.00
_cell.angle_beta   90.00
_cell.angle_gamma   90.00
#
_symmetry.space_group_name_H-M   'P 1'
#
loop_
_entity.id
_entity.type
_entity.pdbx_description
1 polymer ?
#
loop_
_entity_poly.entity_id
_entity_poly.type
_entity_poly.pdbx_seq_one_letter_code
_entity_poly.pdbx_strand_id
1 'polypeptide(L)'
;MSFLSPKTLVEREEEDFNTKRMMNRKIYHELNIRSGDPELLRTQVLELVEDMSYDIIINKFTKFEDSEFNSIFEQGRLKPLRAVLNAEKRITTGSMFPWLWKLCLGLSIACFVLYFTPQSFFDNFNITIESNYFSIAGLLLLTASFLLWYTRRIDVLSIYFKASGIYNIEDKTSDFKVILSAESTSSKDDVMKKLDDEVAEIFTVISKKYVKETEKKTSILELSKKNKNLDTTVIKGINEVEDDLRNLDSRLATGEISEGTYREVKNELLERKRKLETILDLV
;
A
#
# COMPACT_ATOMS: atom_id res chain seq x y z
N MET A 1 -23.22 15.17 -9.36
CA MET A 1 -21.84 14.65 -9.36
C MET A 1 -20.92 15.83 -9.07
N SER A 2 -20.57 16.06 -7.81
CA SER A 2 -19.73 17.18 -7.40
C SER A 2 -18.36 16.65 -7.00
N PHE A 3 -17.33 17.17 -7.65
CA PHE A 3 -15.92 17.00 -7.31
C PHE A 3 -15.69 17.62 -5.93
N LEU A 4 -15.75 16.78 -4.90
CA LEU A 4 -15.26 17.11 -3.57
C LEU A 4 -13.79 17.51 -3.66
N SER A 5 -13.39 18.44 -2.80
CA SER A 5 -12.01 18.90 -2.64
C SER A 5 -11.03 17.72 -2.80
N PRO A 6 -9.94 17.89 -3.57
CA PRO A 6 -9.01 16.79 -3.79
C PRO A 6 -8.53 16.30 -2.43
N LYS A 7 -8.87 15.04 -2.09
CA LYS A 7 -8.38 14.38 -0.88
C LYS A 7 -6.89 14.64 -0.77
N THR A 8 -6.46 15.11 0.39
CA THR A 8 -5.05 15.37 0.64
C THR A 8 -4.27 14.06 0.47
N LEU A 9 -2.99 14.14 0.10
CA LEU A 9 -2.11 12.96 -0.02
C LEU A 9 -2.21 12.08 1.24
N VAL A 10 -2.23 12.72 2.40
CA VAL A 10 -2.37 12.09 3.72
C VAL A 10 -3.70 11.34 3.87
N GLU A 11 -4.82 11.88 3.42
CA GLU A 11 -6.14 11.22 3.49
C GLU A 11 -6.22 10.01 2.56
N ARG A 12 -5.63 10.09 1.35
CA ARG A 12 -5.60 8.95 0.42
C ARG A 12 -4.78 7.80 0.99
N GLU A 13 -3.62 8.14 1.52
CA GLU A 13 -2.72 7.19 2.13
C GLU A 13 -3.28 6.55 3.42
N GLU A 14 -4.10 7.27 4.19
CA GLU A 14 -4.74 6.70 5.38
C GLU A 14 -5.84 5.69 5.06
N GLU A 15 -6.55 5.87 3.94
CA GLU A 15 -7.51 4.87 3.46
C GLU A 15 -6.83 3.55 3.07
N ASP A 16 -5.57 3.61 2.66
CA ASP A 16 -4.77 2.42 2.30
C ASP A 16 -4.41 1.54 3.51
N PHE A 17 -4.62 2.05 4.72
CA PHE A 17 -4.53 1.31 5.99
C PHE A 17 -5.89 0.84 6.52
N ASN A 18 -6.97 0.96 5.74
CA ASN A 18 -8.22 0.29 6.08
C ASN A 18 -8.02 -1.23 6.04
N THR A 19 -8.37 -1.92 7.12
CA THR A 19 -8.16 -3.35 7.28
C THR A 19 -8.76 -4.17 6.13
N LYS A 20 -9.95 -3.80 5.63
CA LYS A 20 -10.57 -4.46 4.46
C LYS A 20 -9.75 -4.28 3.17
N ARG A 21 -9.14 -3.10 2.96
CA ARG A 21 -8.26 -2.88 1.80
C ARG A 21 -6.97 -3.68 1.94
N MET A 22 -6.35 -3.66 3.10
CA MET A 22 -5.12 -4.42 3.38
C MET A 22 -5.33 -5.94 3.19
N MET A 23 -6.48 -6.48 3.62
CA MET A 23 -6.85 -7.89 3.41
C MET A 23 -7.02 -8.28 1.94
N ASN A 24 -7.44 -7.34 1.09
CA ASN A 24 -7.67 -7.60 -0.34
C ASN A 24 -6.40 -7.44 -1.19
N ARG A 25 -5.26 -7.12 -0.58
CA ARG A 25 -3.97 -7.04 -1.29
C ARG A 25 -3.43 -8.44 -1.61
N LYS A 26 -2.45 -8.48 -2.51
CA LYS A 26 -1.87 -9.73 -3.03
C LYS A 26 -1.21 -10.57 -1.94
N ILE A 27 -0.55 -9.92 -0.99
CA ILE A 27 0.08 -10.56 0.17
C ILE A 27 -0.51 -9.95 1.44
N TYR A 28 -0.90 -10.80 2.38
CA TYR A 28 -1.52 -10.42 3.64
C TYR A 28 -1.10 -11.38 4.76
N HIS A 29 -0.64 -10.79 5.86
CA HIS A 29 -0.29 -11.50 7.08
C HIS A 29 -0.83 -10.76 8.31
N GLU A 30 -1.28 -11.53 9.29
CA GLU A 30 -1.81 -11.02 10.56
C GLU A 30 -1.11 -11.72 11.73
N LEU A 31 -0.75 -10.94 12.76
CA LEU A 31 -0.11 -11.41 13.98
C LEU A 31 -0.72 -10.72 15.19
N ASN A 32 -0.91 -11.47 16.27
CA ASN A 32 -1.17 -10.89 17.59
C ASN A 32 0.13 -10.93 18.39
N ILE A 33 0.54 -9.79 18.92
CA ILE A 33 1.81 -9.56 19.58
C ILE A 33 1.57 -8.96 20.95
N ARG A 34 2.21 -9.51 21.98
CA ARG A 34 2.39 -8.84 23.27
C ARG A 34 3.81 -8.27 23.33
N SER A 35 3.95 -6.95 23.38
CA SER A 35 5.24 -6.26 23.47
C SER A 35 5.23 -5.27 24.65
N GLY A 36 6.38 -5.04 25.26
CA GLY A 36 6.50 -3.99 26.29
C GLY A 36 6.29 -2.59 25.69
N ASP A 37 6.99 -2.30 24.58
CA ASP A 37 7.00 -0.99 23.96
C ASP A 37 6.49 -1.02 22.50
N PRO A 38 5.38 -0.30 22.17
CA PRO A 38 4.90 -0.12 20.79
C PRO A 38 5.91 0.55 19.86
N GLU A 39 6.64 1.53 20.36
CA GLU A 39 7.54 2.34 19.54
C GLU A 39 8.69 1.48 19.06
N LEU A 40 9.16 0.58 19.93
CA LEU A 40 10.22 -0.37 19.63
C LEU A 40 9.81 -1.39 18.55
N LEU A 41 8.55 -1.83 18.50
CA LEU A 41 8.04 -2.65 17.40
C LEU A 41 8.06 -1.88 16.08
N ARG A 42 7.55 -0.64 16.08
CA ARG A 42 7.52 0.22 14.88
C ARG A 42 8.93 0.53 14.38
N THR A 43 9.85 0.90 15.26
CA THR A 43 11.24 1.23 14.92
C THR A 43 11.95 0.03 14.30
N GLN A 44 11.70 -1.19 14.78
CA GLN A 44 12.32 -2.37 14.18
C GLN A 44 11.75 -2.72 12.81
N VAL A 45 10.44 -2.54 12.62
CA VAL A 45 9.84 -2.71 11.29
C VAL A 45 10.42 -1.68 10.33
N LEU A 46 10.60 -0.44 10.79
CA LEU A 46 11.24 0.62 10.02
C LEU A 46 12.66 0.22 9.61
N GLU A 47 13.50 -0.20 10.57
CA GLU A 47 14.87 -0.64 10.33
C GLU A 47 14.92 -1.79 9.31
N LEU A 48 14.07 -2.81 9.46
CA LEU A 48 14.01 -3.94 8.52
C LEU A 48 13.65 -3.50 7.09
N VAL A 49 12.70 -2.58 6.96
CA VAL A 49 12.23 -2.08 5.67
C VAL A 49 13.30 -1.19 5.02
N GLU A 50 13.99 -0.36 5.81
CA GLU A 50 15.13 0.45 5.36
C GLU A 50 16.32 -0.43 4.93
N ASP A 51 16.65 -1.48 5.69
CA ASP A 51 17.69 -2.46 5.34
C ASP A 51 17.38 -3.18 4.02
N MET A 52 16.10 -3.40 3.73
CA MET A 52 15.63 -3.94 2.45
C MET A 52 15.62 -2.92 1.31
N SER A 53 16.13 -1.71 1.52
CA SER A 53 16.20 -0.61 0.54
C SER A 53 14.84 -0.11 0.05
N TYR A 54 13.85 -0.06 0.93
CA TYR A 54 12.59 0.63 0.67
C TYR A 54 12.68 2.09 1.09
N ASP A 55 12.07 2.97 0.30
CA ASP A 55 11.87 4.37 0.61
C ASP A 55 10.62 4.52 1.50
N ILE A 56 10.78 5.14 2.67
CA ILE A 56 9.68 5.34 3.62
C ILE A 56 8.81 6.49 3.16
N ILE A 57 7.54 6.20 2.86
CA ILE A 57 6.55 7.21 2.46
C ILE A 57 5.82 7.74 3.70
N ILE A 58 5.44 6.84 4.62
CA ILE A 58 4.69 7.17 5.81
C ILE A 58 5.28 6.43 6.99
N ASN A 59 5.44 7.15 8.09
CA ASN A 59 5.78 6.56 9.36
C ASN A 59 5.12 7.37 10.48
N LYS A 60 3.99 6.88 10.99
CA LYS A 60 3.23 7.58 12.04
C LYS A 60 2.96 6.67 13.21
N PHE A 61 3.16 7.21 14.40
CA PHE A 61 2.73 6.62 15.65
C PHE A 61 1.71 7.55 16.31
N THR A 62 0.59 7.01 16.73
CA THR A 62 -0.49 7.77 17.37
C THR A 62 -0.88 7.07 18.66
N LYS A 63 -0.70 7.79 19.76
CA LYS A 63 -1.19 7.41 21.08
C LYS A 63 -2.37 8.29 21.41
N PHE A 64 -3.53 7.69 21.63
CA PHE A 64 -4.73 8.43 21.95
C PHE A 64 -4.76 8.67 23.47
N GLU A 65 -4.54 9.91 23.89
CA GLU A 65 -4.48 10.26 25.32
C GLU A 65 -5.86 10.45 25.94
N ASP A 66 -6.80 11.04 25.19
CA ASP A 66 -8.17 11.30 25.61
C ASP A 66 -9.18 10.56 24.73
N SER A 67 -9.86 9.60 25.36
CA SER A 67 -10.87 8.74 24.76
C SER A 67 -12.21 9.01 25.44
N GLU A 68 -13.21 9.48 24.69
CA GLU A 68 -14.63 9.51 25.11
C GLU A 68 -15.14 8.11 25.52
N PHE A 69 -14.39 7.07 25.16
CA PHE A 69 -14.66 5.66 25.40
C PHE A 69 -13.78 5.05 26.50
N ASN A 70 -13.27 5.85 27.45
CA ASN A 70 -12.67 5.36 28.71
C ASN A 70 -13.58 4.38 29.48
N SER A 71 -14.89 4.36 29.18
CA SER A 71 -15.86 3.39 29.68
C SER A 71 -15.77 1.99 29.03
N ILE A 72 -15.24 1.90 27.81
CA ILE A 72 -15.00 0.63 27.07
C ILE A 72 -13.70 -0.03 27.57
N PHE A 73 -12.71 0.79 27.90
CA PHE A 73 -11.36 0.40 28.30
C PHE A 73 -11.23 0.58 29.81
N GLU A 74 -11.52 -0.48 30.59
CA GLU A 74 -11.48 -0.53 32.07
C GLU A 74 -10.98 0.75 32.76
N GLN A 75 -11.92 1.66 33.08
CA GLN A 75 -11.70 2.83 33.94
C GLN A 75 -10.50 3.74 33.55
N GLY A 76 -10.14 3.84 32.27
CA GLY A 76 -9.08 4.75 31.81
C GLY A 76 -7.65 4.22 31.98
N ARG A 77 -7.46 2.92 32.27
CA ARG A 77 -6.14 2.28 32.42
C ARG A 77 -5.48 1.89 31.10
N LEU A 78 -6.30 1.69 30.09
CA LEU A 78 -5.92 1.14 28.79
C LEU A 78 -6.00 2.25 27.73
N LYS A 79 -4.85 2.60 27.12
CA LYS A 79 -4.77 3.64 26.08
C LYS A 79 -4.66 3.00 24.69
N PRO A 80 -5.55 3.32 23.72
CA PRO A 80 -5.44 2.78 22.39
C PRO A 80 -4.25 3.39 21.65
N LEU A 81 -3.63 2.55 20.82
CA LEU A 81 -2.43 2.86 20.05
C LEU A 81 -2.61 2.45 18.61
N ARG A 82 -2.08 3.27 17.70
CA ARG A 82 -2.00 2.95 16.28
C ARG A 82 -0.62 3.32 15.74
N ALA A 83 0.04 2.38 15.09
CA ALA A 83 1.24 2.62 14.29
C ALA A 83 0.94 2.26 12.84
N VAL A 84 1.34 3.11 11.91
CA VAL A 84 1.23 2.87 10.47
C VAL A 84 2.55 3.20 9.78
N LEU A 85 2.96 2.32 8.88
CA LEU A 85 4.16 2.47 8.07
C LEU A 85 3.85 2.04 6.63
N ASN A 86 4.18 2.91 5.66
CA ASN A 86 4.13 2.61 4.23
C ASN A 86 5.52 2.84 3.65
N ALA A 87 5.98 1.90 2.83
CA ALA A 87 7.26 2.01 2.17
C ALA A 87 7.20 1.45 0.74
N GLU A 88 7.96 2.08 -0.16
CA GLU A 88 7.98 1.74 -1.57
C GLU A 88 9.38 1.43 -2.07
N LYS A 89 9.50 0.49 -2.99
CA LYS A 89 10.77 0.13 -3.62
C LYS A 89 10.58 0.00 -5.12
N ARG A 90 11.42 0.71 -5.88
CA ARG A 90 11.40 0.69 -7.34
C ARG A 90 12.38 -0.34 -7.85
N ILE A 91 11.89 -1.35 -8.56
CA ILE A 91 12.71 -2.38 -9.20
C ILE A 91 12.60 -2.27 -10.72
N THR A 92 13.72 -2.44 -11.42
CA THR A 92 13.72 -2.44 -12.89
C THR A 92 13.54 -3.87 -13.39
N THR A 93 12.47 -4.13 -14.16
CA THR A 93 12.10 -5.50 -14.58
C THR A 93 12.09 -5.64 -16.11
N GLY A 94 13.24 -6.00 -16.69
CA GLY A 94 13.36 -6.25 -18.12
C GLY A 94 12.95 -5.06 -19.02
N SER A 95 12.73 -5.30 -20.30
CA SER A 95 12.24 -4.28 -21.25
C SER A 95 10.74 -4.03 -21.05
N MET A 96 10.32 -2.76 -21.20
CA MET A 96 8.93 -2.34 -21.18
C MET A 96 8.11 -2.94 -22.34
N PHE A 97 8.76 -3.22 -23.47
CA PHE A 97 8.14 -3.67 -24.71
C PHE A 97 8.72 -5.01 -25.20
N PRO A 98 8.58 -6.09 -24.42
CA PRO A 98 9.33 -7.34 -24.63
C PRO A 98 9.07 -8.03 -25.96
N TRP A 99 7.90 -7.81 -26.57
CA TRP A 99 7.58 -8.34 -27.91
C TRP A 99 7.91 -7.34 -29.02
N LEU A 100 7.66 -6.04 -28.79
CA LEU A 100 7.85 -4.99 -29.79
C LEU A 100 9.31 -4.87 -30.25
N TRP A 101 10.27 -4.91 -29.30
CA TRP A 101 11.69 -4.82 -29.67
C TRP A 101 12.13 -6.05 -30.50
N LYS A 102 11.59 -7.24 -30.19
CA LYS A 102 11.86 -8.49 -30.94
C LYS A 102 11.27 -8.42 -32.35
N LEU A 103 10.07 -7.85 -32.49
CA LEU A 103 9.41 -7.67 -33.78
C LEU A 103 10.21 -6.69 -34.64
N CYS A 104 10.62 -5.54 -34.10
CA CYS A 104 11.49 -4.58 -34.79
C CYS A 104 12.82 -5.22 -35.20
N LEU A 105 13.43 -6.05 -34.35
CA LEU A 105 14.65 -6.78 -34.67
C LEU A 105 14.44 -7.78 -35.81
N GLY A 106 13.34 -8.54 -35.77
CA GLY A 106 12.99 -9.48 -36.84
C GLY A 106 12.75 -8.79 -38.18
N LEU A 107 12.02 -7.67 -38.19
CA LEU A 107 11.80 -6.87 -39.39
C LEU A 107 13.09 -6.22 -39.90
N SER A 108 13.98 -5.77 -39.00
CA SER A 108 15.30 -5.26 -39.38
C SER A 108 16.11 -6.32 -40.11
N ILE A 109 16.18 -7.54 -39.58
CA ILE A 109 16.86 -8.67 -40.23
C ILE A 109 16.22 -8.97 -41.59
N ALA A 110 14.89 -9.00 -41.68
CA ALA A 110 14.19 -9.22 -42.93
C ALA A 110 14.52 -8.14 -43.98
N CYS A 111 14.59 -6.86 -43.59
CA CYS A 111 15.02 -5.77 -44.47
C CYS A 111 16.47 -5.97 -44.94
N PHE A 112 17.38 -6.39 -44.07
CA PHE A 112 18.75 -6.69 -44.49
C PHE A 112 18.84 -7.90 -45.42
N VAL A 113 18.02 -8.94 -45.22
CA VAL A 113 17.95 -10.07 -46.17
C VAL A 113 17.44 -9.60 -47.53
N LEU A 114 16.37 -8.79 -47.55
CA LEU A 114 15.79 -8.24 -48.79
C LEU A 114 16.75 -7.30 -49.52
N TYR A 115 17.65 -6.60 -48.81
CA TYR A 115 18.70 -5.79 -49.41
C TYR A 115 19.67 -6.61 -50.29
N PHE A 116 20.00 -7.84 -49.88
CA PHE A 116 20.89 -8.74 -50.62
C PHE A 116 20.16 -9.59 -51.69
N THR A 117 18.83 -9.51 -51.77
CA THR A 117 18.04 -10.25 -52.75
C THR A 117 18.13 -9.57 -54.12
N PRO A 118 18.39 -10.32 -55.21
CA PRO A 118 18.47 -9.74 -56.55
C PRO A 118 17.12 -9.19 -57.04
N GLN A 119 17.16 -8.11 -57.83
CA GLN A 119 15.97 -7.42 -58.36
C GLN A 119 15.00 -8.35 -59.12
N SER A 120 15.54 -9.38 -59.79
CA SER A 120 14.77 -10.40 -60.51
C SER A 120 13.73 -11.14 -59.64
N PHE A 121 13.93 -11.20 -58.33
CA PHE A 121 12.96 -11.76 -57.41
C PHE A 121 11.75 -10.83 -57.20
N PHE A 122 11.99 -9.52 -57.11
CA PHE A 122 10.96 -8.49 -56.91
C PHE A 122 10.15 -8.20 -58.17
N ASP A 123 10.76 -8.39 -59.35
CA ASP A 123 10.12 -8.20 -60.64
C ASP A 123 8.92 -9.16 -60.83
N ASN A 124 8.97 -10.37 -60.23
CA ASN A 124 7.84 -11.32 -60.21
C ASN A 124 6.59 -10.79 -59.48
N PHE A 125 6.75 -9.77 -58.64
CA PHE A 125 5.68 -9.15 -57.84
C PHE A 125 5.36 -7.72 -58.31
N ASN A 126 5.98 -7.24 -59.39
CA ASN A 126 5.81 -5.89 -59.93
C ASN A 126 6.19 -4.77 -58.93
N ILE A 127 7.22 -5.01 -58.10
CA ILE A 127 7.69 -4.10 -57.06
C ILE A 127 9.00 -3.43 -57.52
N THR A 128 8.97 -2.11 -57.76
CA THR A 128 10.15 -1.28 -58.01
C THR A 128 10.55 -0.53 -56.75
N ILE A 129 11.46 -1.10 -55.96
CA ILE A 129 12.04 -0.46 -54.77
C ILE A 129 13.55 -0.39 -54.97
N GLU A 130 14.16 0.78 -54.78
CA GLU A 130 15.63 0.87 -54.77
C GLU A 130 16.18 0.11 -53.56
N SER A 131 17.13 -0.80 -53.79
CA SER A 131 17.72 -1.64 -52.73
C SER A 131 18.19 -0.83 -51.51
N ASN A 132 18.69 0.40 -51.72
CA ASN A 132 19.12 1.31 -50.65
C ASN A 132 18.02 1.61 -49.61
N TYR A 133 16.74 1.64 -49.97
CA TYR A 133 15.65 1.85 -49.01
C TYR A 133 15.54 0.73 -47.97
N PHE A 134 15.83 -0.52 -48.36
CA PHE A 134 15.85 -1.65 -47.42
C PHE A 134 16.98 -1.52 -46.40
N SER A 135 18.15 -0.99 -46.80
CA SER A 135 19.26 -0.76 -45.88
C SER A 135 18.95 0.33 -44.84
N ILE A 136 18.33 1.43 -45.26
CA ILE A 136 17.94 2.54 -44.39
C ILE A 136 16.83 2.09 -43.43
N ALA A 137 15.79 1.42 -43.95
CA ALA A 137 14.71 0.89 -43.13
C ALA A 137 15.20 -0.15 -42.12
N GLY A 138 16.10 -1.05 -42.53
CA GLY A 138 16.72 -2.04 -41.66
C GLY A 138 17.50 -1.40 -40.51
N LEU A 139 18.28 -0.35 -40.79
CA LEU A 139 19.08 0.36 -39.80
C LEU A 139 18.21 1.19 -38.82
N LEU A 140 17.14 1.81 -39.32
CA LEU A 140 16.14 2.48 -38.47
C LEU A 140 15.40 1.50 -37.55
N LEU A 141 15.00 0.34 -38.06
CA LEU A 141 14.34 -0.69 -37.25
C LEU A 141 15.29 -1.31 -36.22
N LEU A 142 16.58 -1.43 -36.54
CA LEU A 142 17.61 -1.91 -35.61
C LEU A 142 17.82 -0.92 -34.45
N THR A 143 17.96 0.37 -34.76
CA THR A 143 18.11 1.42 -33.75
C THR A 143 16.85 1.54 -32.88
N ALA A 144 15.65 1.45 -33.48
CA ALA A 144 14.39 1.40 -32.75
C ALA A 144 14.30 0.18 -31.82
N SER A 145 14.72 -1.01 -32.30
CA SER A 145 14.76 -2.22 -31.47
C SER A 145 15.68 -2.05 -30.26
N PHE A 146 16.86 -1.46 -30.45
CA PHE A 146 17.80 -1.21 -29.36
C PHE A 146 17.22 -0.23 -28.32
N LEU A 147 16.58 0.86 -28.76
CA LEU A 147 15.92 1.83 -27.88
C LEU A 147 14.77 1.20 -27.07
N LEU A 148 13.95 0.36 -27.72
CA LEU A 148 12.85 -0.37 -27.08
C LEU A 148 13.34 -1.44 -26.10
N TRP A 149 14.46 -2.08 -26.40
CA TRP A 149 15.11 -3.01 -25.50
C TRP A 149 15.71 -2.31 -24.28
N TYR A 150 16.33 -1.14 -24.49
CA TYR A 150 16.94 -0.33 -23.44
C TYR A 150 15.91 0.30 -22.49
N THR A 151 14.71 0.63 -22.98
CA THR A 151 13.64 1.17 -22.13
C THR A 151 13.17 0.10 -21.14
N ARG A 152 13.63 0.24 -19.89
CA ARG A 152 13.31 -0.69 -18.81
C ARG A 152 11.94 -0.41 -18.21
N ARG A 153 11.20 -1.46 -17.87
CA ARG A 153 10.01 -1.32 -17.04
C ARG A 153 10.45 -1.05 -15.60
N ILE A 154 9.79 -0.10 -14.96
CA ILE A 154 9.93 0.15 -13.53
C ILE A 154 8.67 -0.42 -12.88
N ASP A 155 8.85 -1.42 -12.02
CA ASP A 155 7.80 -1.93 -11.16
C ASP A 155 7.99 -1.37 -9.75
N VAL A 156 6.89 -1.02 -9.10
CA VAL A 156 6.88 -0.53 -7.71
C VAL A 156 6.38 -1.66 -6.82
N LEU A 157 7.13 -1.92 -5.75
CA LEU A 157 6.77 -2.77 -4.63
C LEU A 157 6.34 -1.88 -3.48
N SER A 158 5.18 -2.13 -2.87
CA SER A 158 4.68 -1.35 -1.75
C SER A 158 4.37 -2.26 -0.57
N ILE A 159 4.91 -1.92 0.61
CA ILE A 159 4.70 -2.62 1.87
C ILE A 159 3.92 -1.70 2.81
N TYR A 160 2.86 -2.25 3.39
CA TYR A 160 2.00 -1.56 4.35
C TYR A 160 1.97 -2.34 5.65
N PHE A 161 2.41 -1.68 6.71
CA PHE A 161 2.39 -2.18 8.06
C PHE A 161 1.41 -1.35 8.90
N LYS A 162 0.54 -2.03 9.64
CA LYS A 162 -0.39 -1.43 10.58
C LYS A 162 -0.36 -2.22 11.88
N ALA A 163 -0.09 -1.56 13.00
CA ALA A 163 -0.28 -2.12 14.32
C ALA A 163 -1.37 -1.34 15.06
N SER A 164 -2.44 -2.03 15.45
CA SER A 164 -3.50 -1.49 16.31
C SER A 164 -3.41 -2.19 17.65
N GLY A 165 -3.32 -1.45 18.75
CA GLY A 165 -3.08 -2.05 20.07
C GLY A 165 -3.65 -1.28 21.23
N ILE A 166 -3.45 -1.83 22.42
CA ILE A 166 -3.81 -1.23 23.70
C ILE A 166 -2.57 -1.24 24.59
N TYR A 167 -2.26 -0.10 25.19
CA TYR A 167 -1.21 0.07 26.19
C TYR A 167 -1.79 0.01 27.60
N ASN A 168 -1.32 -0.92 28.42
CA ASN A 168 -1.60 -0.94 29.86
C ASN A 168 -0.56 -0.09 30.60
N ILE A 169 -1.03 0.96 31.28
CA ILE A 169 -0.16 1.90 32.01
C ILE A 169 0.45 1.26 33.26
N GLU A 170 -0.24 0.32 33.90
CA GLU A 170 0.16 -0.30 35.18
C GLU A 170 1.29 -1.32 34.95
N ASP A 171 1.07 -2.24 34.01
CA ASP A 171 2.02 -3.32 33.70
C ASP A 171 3.10 -2.91 32.71
N LYS A 172 2.98 -1.72 32.08
CA LYS A 172 3.84 -1.26 30.96
C LYS A 172 3.95 -2.30 29.85
N THR A 173 2.86 -3.02 29.63
CA THR A 173 2.73 -4.01 28.55
C THR A 173 1.69 -3.54 27.57
N SER A 174 1.88 -3.95 26.32
CA SER A 174 1.00 -3.60 25.24
C SER A 174 0.66 -4.82 24.42
N ASP A 175 -0.61 -4.92 24.05
CA ASP A 175 -1.09 -5.97 23.15
C ASP A 175 -1.46 -5.33 21.81
N PHE A 176 -0.96 -5.90 20.73
CA PHE A 176 -1.11 -5.40 19.36
C PHE A 176 -1.66 -6.48 18.45
N LYS A 177 -2.60 -6.08 17.61
CA LYS A 177 -2.87 -6.74 16.34
C LYS A 177 -2.07 -6.05 15.25
N VAL A 178 -1.18 -6.81 14.63
CA VAL A 178 -0.29 -6.39 13.56
C VAL A 178 -0.79 -6.96 12.24
N ILE A 179 -0.90 -6.08 11.25
CA ILE A 179 -1.28 -6.41 9.88
C ILE A 179 -0.14 -5.95 8.98
N LEU A 180 0.38 -6.90 8.21
CA LEU A 180 1.37 -6.66 7.17
C LEU A 180 0.73 -7.03 5.83
N SER A 181 0.70 -6.10 4.89
CA SER A 181 0.18 -6.34 3.55
C SER A 181 1.10 -5.75 2.52
N ALA A 182 1.17 -6.36 1.34
CA ALA A 182 2.02 -5.87 0.27
C ALA A 182 1.36 -6.02 -1.11
N GLU A 183 1.76 -5.13 -2.01
CA GLU A 183 1.31 -5.13 -3.40
C GLU A 183 2.45 -4.75 -4.35
N SER A 184 2.25 -5.08 -5.63
CA SER A 184 3.12 -4.65 -6.70
C SER A 184 2.29 -4.19 -7.90
N THR A 185 2.80 -3.17 -8.60
CA THR A 185 2.28 -2.75 -9.90
C THR A 185 2.39 -3.84 -10.97
N SER A 186 3.29 -4.81 -10.77
CA SER A 186 3.50 -5.95 -11.67
C SER A 186 2.72 -7.18 -11.20
N SER A 187 2.36 -8.04 -12.15
CA SER A 187 1.85 -9.38 -11.90
C SER A 187 2.84 -10.47 -12.30
N LYS A 188 4.13 -10.12 -12.49
CA LYS A 188 5.18 -11.09 -12.85
C LYS A 188 5.52 -11.96 -11.65
N ASP A 189 5.60 -13.27 -11.87
CA ASP A 189 5.86 -14.25 -10.80
C ASP A 189 7.19 -13.99 -10.07
N ASP A 190 8.27 -13.66 -10.79
CA ASP A 190 9.58 -13.36 -10.17
C ASP A 190 9.52 -12.14 -9.23
N VAL A 191 8.74 -11.13 -9.61
CA VAL A 191 8.55 -9.91 -8.83
C VAL A 191 7.71 -10.18 -7.61
N MET A 192 6.63 -10.94 -7.78
CA MET A 192 5.74 -11.34 -6.70
C MET A 192 6.44 -12.24 -5.71
N LYS A 193 7.26 -13.19 -6.18
CA LYS A 193 8.07 -14.06 -5.32
C LYS A 193 9.07 -13.27 -4.50
N LYS A 194 9.77 -12.30 -5.11
CA LYS A 194 10.69 -11.43 -4.38
C LYS A 194 9.96 -10.62 -3.30
N LEU A 195 8.78 -10.09 -3.60
CA LEU A 195 7.96 -9.36 -2.63
C LEU A 195 7.50 -10.28 -1.49
N ASP A 196 7.08 -11.51 -1.80
CA ASP A 196 6.67 -12.51 -0.82
C ASP A 196 7.83 -12.92 0.09
N ASP A 197 9.02 -13.16 -0.47
CA ASP A 197 10.24 -13.49 0.29
C ASP A 197 10.61 -12.34 1.26
N GLU A 198 10.63 -11.08 0.78
CA GLU A 198 10.95 -9.90 1.61
C GLU A 198 9.90 -9.68 2.73
N VAL A 199 8.60 -9.85 2.44
CA VAL A 199 7.52 -9.74 3.44
C VAL A 199 7.55 -10.89 4.45
N ALA A 200 7.82 -12.11 3.99
CA ALA A 200 7.95 -13.28 4.85
C ALA A 200 9.14 -13.16 5.80
N GLU A 201 10.25 -12.55 5.37
CA GLU A 201 11.38 -12.23 6.23
C GLU A 201 10.99 -11.26 7.35
N ILE A 202 10.34 -10.14 7.01
CA ILE A 202 9.81 -9.18 8.00
C ILE A 202 8.90 -9.90 9.00
N PHE A 203 7.94 -10.68 8.50
CA PHE A 203 7.01 -11.44 9.33
C PHE A 203 7.73 -12.45 10.25
N THR A 204 8.74 -13.15 9.73
CA THR A 204 9.50 -14.16 10.49
C THR A 204 10.32 -13.51 11.60
N VAL A 205 10.97 -12.38 11.33
CA VAL A 205 11.74 -11.65 12.35
C VAL A 205 10.83 -11.14 13.47
N ILE A 206 9.69 -10.54 13.11
CA ILE A 206 8.71 -10.03 14.07
C ILE A 206 8.10 -11.17 14.89
N SER A 207 7.63 -12.22 14.22
CA SER A 207 6.99 -13.36 14.90
C SER A 207 7.96 -14.04 15.87
N LYS A 208 9.19 -14.35 15.45
CA LYS A 208 10.19 -14.99 16.33
C LYS A 208 10.53 -14.15 17.56
N LYS A 209 10.53 -12.82 17.43
CA LYS A 209 10.92 -11.91 18.51
C LYS A 209 9.80 -11.64 19.51
N TYR A 210 8.56 -11.60 19.03
CA TYR A 210 7.42 -11.11 19.82
C TYR A 210 6.32 -12.13 20.05
N VAL A 211 6.25 -13.19 19.26
CA VAL A 211 5.34 -14.31 19.47
C VAL A 211 6.09 -15.35 20.29
N LYS A 212 5.92 -15.31 21.62
CA LYS A 212 6.21 -16.48 22.44
C LYS A 212 5.22 -17.56 22.03
N GLU A 213 5.70 -18.77 21.72
CA GLU A 213 4.90 -19.97 21.45
C GLU A 213 3.93 -20.25 22.62
N THR A 214 2.80 -19.56 22.65
CA THR A 214 1.75 -19.79 23.63
C THR A 214 0.44 -19.32 23.02
N GLU A 215 -0.33 -20.34 22.62
CA GLU A 215 -1.79 -20.41 22.66
C GLU A 215 -2.60 -19.45 21.78
N LYS A 216 -3.05 -20.04 20.65
CA LYS A 216 -4.35 -19.87 20.01
C LYS A 216 -5.26 -18.75 20.55
N LYS A 217 -5.54 -17.80 19.64
CA LYS A 217 -6.86 -17.17 19.41
C LYS A 217 -7.67 -16.87 20.68
N THR A 218 -7.33 -15.79 21.35
CA THR A 218 -8.34 -14.99 22.05
C THR A 218 -8.20 -13.55 21.61
N SER A 219 -9.36 -12.90 21.39
CA SER A 219 -9.44 -11.45 21.24
C SER A 219 -8.60 -10.81 22.33
N ILE A 220 -7.70 -9.90 21.94
CA ILE A 220 -6.78 -9.20 22.85
C ILE A 220 -7.57 -8.44 23.93
N LEU A 221 -8.81 -8.06 23.63
CA LEU A 221 -9.75 -7.57 24.61
C LEU A 221 -10.55 -8.74 25.21
N GLU A 222 -10.33 -9.03 26.49
CA GLU A 222 -11.42 -9.54 27.31
C GLU A 222 -12.44 -8.41 27.49
N LEU A 223 -13.24 -8.15 26.45
CA LEU A 223 -14.40 -7.29 26.54
C LEU A 223 -15.25 -7.80 27.69
N SER A 224 -15.43 -6.98 28.73
CA SER A 224 -16.28 -7.37 29.86
C SER A 224 -17.62 -7.85 29.28
N LYS A 225 -18.13 -8.99 29.79
CA LYS A 225 -19.36 -9.65 29.30
C LYS A 225 -20.61 -8.73 29.25
N LYS A 226 -20.52 -7.48 29.73
CA LYS A 226 -21.53 -6.43 29.62
C LYS A 226 -21.67 -5.79 28.22
N ASN A 227 -20.66 -5.84 27.34
CA ASN A 227 -20.67 -5.14 26.05
C ASN A 227 -20.75 -6.09 24.82
N LYS A 228 -21.75 -6.97 24.79
CA LYS A 228 -22.00 -7.89 23.64
C LYS A 228 -22.32 -7.19 22.30
N ASN A 229 -22.48 -5.87 22.29
CA ASN A 229 -22.85 -5.08 21.11
C ASN A 229 -21.81 -4.00 20.75
N LEU A 230 -20.58 -4.09 21.28
CA LEU A 230 -19.55 -3.07 21.07
C LEU A 230 -19.31 -2.76 19.60
N ASP A 231 -19.21 -3.80 18.75
CA ASP A 231 -19.04 -3.65 17.30
C ASP A 231 -20.14 -2.81 16.67
N THR A 232 -21.40 -3.07 17.04
CA THR A 232 -22.54 -2.32 16.51
C THR A 232 -22.54 -0.87 16.96
N THR A 233 -22.09 -0.59 18.20
CA THR A 233 -21.97 0.78 18.72
C THR A 233 -20.83 1.53 18.07
N VAL A 234 -19.67 0.89 17.89
CA VAL A 234 -18.50 1.48 17.23
C VAL A 234 -18.79 1.72 15.74
N ILE A 235 -19.40 0.76 15.04
CA ILE A 235 -19.81 0.92 13.64
C ILE A 235 -20.84 2.05 13.49
N LYS A 236 -21.81 2.15 14.41
CA LYS A 236 -22.77 3.24 14.39
C LYS A 236 -22.10 4.60 14.59
N GLY A 237 -21.16 4.69 15.53
CA GLY A 237 -20.36 5.91 15.74
C GLY A 237 -19.51 6.28 14.51
N ILE A 238 -18.94 5.30 13.80
CA ILE A 238 -18.19 5.56 12.55
C ILE A 238 -19.13 6.15 11.49
N ASN A 239 -20.32 5.56 11.32
CA ASN A 239 -21.30 6.05 10.36
C ASN A 239 -21.81 7.46 10.71
N GLU A 240 -22.04 7.74 12.00
CA GLU A 240 -22.43 9.07 12.48
C GLU A 240 -21.34 10.12 12.16
N VAL A 241 -20.06 9.79 12.39
CA VAL A 241 -18.94 10.67 12.02
C VAL A 241 -18.80 10.84 10.51
N GLU A 242 -19.07 9.80 9.71
CA GLU A 242 -19.09 9.92 8.25
C GLU A 242 -20.22 10.82 7.73
N ASP A 243 -21.39 10.76 8.35
CA ASP A 243 -22.51 11.63 8.02
C ASP A 243 -22.23 13.08 8.47
N ASP A 244 -21.58 13.28 9.62
CA ASP A 244 -21.13 14.60 10.07
C ASP A 244 -20.08 15.20 9.13
N LEU A 245 -19.12 14.40 8.64
CA LEU A 245 -18.15 14.82 7.62
C LEU A 245 -18.84 15.22 6.31
N ARG A 246 -19.83 14.45 5.86
CA ARG A 246 -20.63 14.78 4.66
C ARG A 246 -21.40 16.08 4.83
N ASN A 247 -22.01 16.28 6.01
CA ASN A 247 -22.71 17.51 6.34
C ASN A 247 -21.75 18.70 6.39
N LEU A 248 -20.55 18.52 6.94
CA LEU A 248 -19.51 19.55 6.97
C LEU A 248 -19.04 19.94 5.56
N ASP A 249 -18.81 18.96 4.69
CA ASP A 249 -18.49 19.19 3.27
C ASP A 249 -19.62 19.93 2.54
N SER A 250 -20.87 19.55 2.81
CA SER A 250 -22.05 20.23 2.25
C SER A 250 -22.12 21.69 2.70
N ARG A 251 -21.87 21.97 3.99
CA ARG A 251 -21.91 23.32 4.56
C ARG A 251 -20.77 24.20 4.05
N LEU A 252 -19.59 23.63 3.77
CA LEU A 252 -18.53 24.35 3.08
C LEU A 252 -18.94 24.69 1.64
N ALA A 253 -19.52 23.73 0.92
CA ALA A 253 -19.95 23.92 -0.45
C ALA A 253 -21.08 24.95 -0.59
N THR A 254 -21.96 25.08 0.41
CA THR A 254 -22.99 26.12 0.47
C THR A 254 -22.47 27.47 0.98
N GLY A 255 -21.20 27.54 1.43
CA GLY A 255 -20.58 28.75 1.95
C GLY A 255 -21.05 29.15 3.35
N GLU A 256 -21.71 28.24 4.09
CA GLU A 256 -22.23 28.49 5.43
C GLU A 256 -21.15 28.54 6.52
N ILE A 257 -19.96 28.02 6.22
CA ILE A 257 -18.82 27.95 7.15
C ILE A 257 -17.55 28.47 6.49
N SER A 258 -16.67 29.06 7.29
CA SER A 258 -15.35 29.51 6.83
C SER A 258 -14.42 28.32 6.59
N GLU A 259 -13.45 28.47 5.69
CA GLU A 259 -12.45 27.43 5.42
C GLU A 259 -11.61 27.08 6.66
N GLY A 260 -11.34 28.05 7.54
CA GLY A 260 -10.64 27.83 8.80
C GLY A 260 -11.41 26.92 9.74
N THR A 261 -12.69 27.23 9.97
CA THR A 261 -13.60 26.42 10.80
C THR A 261 -13.82 25.03 10.19
N TYR A 262 -13.91 24.94 8.86
CA TYR A 262 -13.99 23.66 8.16
C TYR A 262 -12.78 22.77 8.45
N ARG A 263 -11.56 23.30 8.33
CA ARG A 263 -10.34 22.52 8.57
C ARG A 263 -10.24 22.02 10.01
N GLU A 264 -10.59 22.86 10.97
CA GLU A 264 -10.53 22.53 12.39
C GLU A 264 -11.52 21.41 12.76
N VAL A 265 -12.81 21.59 12.42
CA VAL A 265 -13.86 20.60 12.70
C VAL A 265 -13.62 19.31 11.92
N LYS A 266 -13.11 19.40 10.68
CA LYS A 266 -12.77 18.22 9.88
C LYS A 266 -11.64 17.40 10.53
N ASN A 267 -10.61 18.06 11.04
CA ASN A 267 -9.51 17.38 11.73
C ASN A 267 -10.00 16.65 12.99
N GLU A 268 -10.86 17.29 13.77
CA GLU A 268 -11.46 16.69 14.97
C GLU A 268 -12.32 15.45 14.62
N LEU A 269 -13.19 15.56 13.62
CA LEU A 269 -14.02 14.44 13.14
C LEU A 269 -13.16 13.29 12.59
N LEU A 270 -12.11 13.60 11.83
CA LEU A 270 -11.16 12.59 11.34
C LEU A 270 -10.42 11.90 12.49
N GLU A 271 -9.99 12.64 13.50
CA GLU A 271 -9.36 12.06 14.69
C GLU A 271 -10.33 11.12 15.43
N ARG A 272 -11.59 11.54 15.59
CA ARG A 272 -12.65 10.73 16.19
C ARG A 272 -12.92 9.46 15.39
N LYS A 273 -12.96 9.55 14.06
CA LYS A 273 -13.07 8.39 13.16
C LYS A 273 -11.91 7.43 13.34
N ARG A 274 -10.66 7.93 13.34
CA ARG A 274 -9.45 7.12 13.54
C ARG A 274 -9.46 6.38 14.88
N LYS A 275 -9.94 7.03 15.95
CA LYS A 275 -10.12 6.40 17.27
C LYS A 275 -11.08 5.21 17.16
N LEU A 276 -12.27 5.41 16.59
CA LEU A 276 -13.29 4.36 16.44
C LEU A 276 -12.82 3.20 15.57
N GLU A 277 -12.14 3.47 14.45
CA GLU A 277 -11.56 2.44 13.60
C GLU A 277 -10.50 1.61 14.33
N THR A 278 -9.66 2.26 15.16
CA THR A 278 -8.65 1.56 15.97
C THR A 278 -9.31 0.64 16.99
N ILE A 279 -10.42 1.07 17.60
CA ILE A 279 -11.21 0.24 18.52
C ILE A 279 -11.81 -0.95 17.76
N LEU A 280 -12.40 -0.73 16.59
CA LEU A 280 -12.98 -1.79 15.76
C LEU A 280 -11.94 -2.83 15.33
N ASP A 281 -10.71 -2.40 15.03
CA ASP A 281 -9.62 -3.31 14.66
C ASP A 281 -9.18 -4.22 15.81
N LEU A 282 -9.46 -3.84 17.07
CA LEU A 282 -9.08 -4.56 18.27
C LEU A 282 -10.12 -5.60 18.73
N VAL A 283 -11.37 -5.50 18.27
CA VAL A 283 -12.44 -6.46 18.59
C VAL A 283 -12.37 -7.66 17.66
#